data_AF-A0A6D2CCJ5-F1
#
_entry.id   AF-A0A6D2CCJ5-F1
#
_cell.length_a   1.000
_cell.length_b   1.000
_cell.length_c   1.000
_cell.angle_alpha   90.00
_cell.angle_beta   90.00
_cell.angle_gamma   90.00
#
_symmetry.space_group_name_H-M   'P 1'
#
loop_
_entity.id
_entity.type
_entity.pdbx_description
1 polymer ?
#
loop_
_entity_poly.entity_id
_entity_poly.type
_entity_poly.pdbx_seq_one_letter_code
_entity_poly.pdbx_strand_id
1 'polypeptide(L)'
;MGKAVASKEEVRARFYKFVSFRNKFSLYLSLIILVCYYAFIASVGFFPEILGYRLGPSAISLGIILGVFIIVLSIVSTGVYTLFANKYFDKEQAEVLEEMDRVGLVKEMQNEK
;
A
#
# COMPACT_ATOMS: atom_id res chain seq x y z
N MET A 1 -26.27 -25.12 -17.02
CA MET A 1 -26.43 -24.21 -15.86
C MET A 1 -25.76 -22.89 -16.20
N GLY A 2 -26.51 -21.95 -16.79
CA GLY A 2 -26.00 -20.61 -17.06
C GLY A 2 -25.83 -19.87 -15.73
N LYS A 3 -24.66 -19.27 -15.50
CA LYS A 3 -24.48 -18.37 -14.35
C LYS A 3 -25.56 -17.29 -14.46
N ALA A 4 -26.41 -17.17 -13.43
CA ALA A 4 -27.33 -16.06 -13.32
C ALA A 4 -26.52 -14.76 -13.51
N VAL A 5 -27.00 -13.87 -14.37
CA VAL A 5 -26.37 -12.55 -14.55
C VAL A 5 -26.39 -11.87 -13.19
N ALA A 6 -25.22 -11.59 -12.62
CA ALA A 6 -25.09 -10.92 -11.33
C ALA A 6 -25.85 -9.59 -11.37
N SER A 7 -26.56 -9.26 -10.29
CA SER A 7 -27.33 -8.03 -10.22
C SER A 7 -26.41 -6.82 -10.18
N LYS A 8 -26.91 -5.64 -10.58
CA LYS A 8 -26.13 -4.39 -10.47
C LYS A 8 -25.68 -4.13 -9.02
N GLU A 9 -26.49 -4.47 -8.02
CA GLU A 9 -26.12 -4.30 -6.62
C GLU A 9 -24.96 -5.21 -6.21
N GLU A 10 -24.94 -6.45 -6.69
CA GLU A 10 -23.87 -7.42 -6.41
C GLU A 10 -22.53 -6.97 -7.00
N VAL A 11 -22.53 -6.53 -8.26
CA VAL A 11 -21.33 -6.02 -8.95
C VAL A 11 -20.81 -4.76 -8.27
N ARG A 12 -21.71 -3.84 -7.88
CA ARG A 12 -21.37 -2.64 -7.11
C ARG A 12 -20.70 -3.01 -5.78
N ALA A 13 -21.28 -3.94 -5.03
CA ALA A 13 -20.71 -4.41 -3.75
C ALA A 13 -19.32 -5.05 -3.92
N ARG A 14 -19.12 -5.86 -4.97
CA ARG A 14 -17.82 -6.44 -5.30
C ARG A 14 -16.77 -5.36 -5.57
N PHE A 15 -17.09 -4.34 -6.36
CA PHE A 15 -16.19 -3.22 -6.64
C PHE A 15 -15.78 -2.47 -5.35
N TYR A 16 -16.75 -2.10 -4.50
CA TYR A 16 -16.42 -1.43 -3.24
C TYR A 16 -15.55 -2.31 -2.33
N LYS A 17 -15.79 -3.63 -2.30
CA LYS A 17 -14.96 -4.57 -1.55
C LYS A 17 -13.52 -4.59 -2.08
N PHE A 18 -13.35 -4.63 -3.40
CA PHE A 18 -12.04 -4.55 -4.05
C PHE A 18 -11.30 -3.25 -3.70
N VAL A 19 -11.96 -2.09 -3.86
CA VAL A 19 -11.38 -0.78 -3.56
C VAL A 19 -10.99 -0.68 -2.07
N SER A 20 -11.86 -1.14 -1.17
CA SER A 20 -11.59 -1.16 0.27
C SER A 20 -10.37 -2.00 0.62
N PHE A 21 -10.25 -3.19 0.01
CA PHE A 21 -9.11 -4.09 0.25
C PHE A 21 -7.80 -3.48 -0.26
N ARG A 22 -7.79 -2.96 -1.49
CA ARG A 22 -6.61 -2.27 -2.06
C ARG A 22 -6.17 -1.11 -1.18
N ASN A 23 -7.12 -0.26 -0.76
CA ASN A 23 -6.81 0.91 0.04
C ASN A 23 -6.28 0.56 1.44
N LYS A 24 -6.86 -0.46 2.10
CA LYS A 24 -6.36 -0.96 3.38
C LYS A 24 -4.93 -1.46 3.25
N PHE A 25 -4.63 -2.21 2.19
CA PHE A 25 -3.28 -2.69 1.93
C PHE A 25 -2.28 -1.53 1.77
N SER A 26 -2.57 -0.54 0.92
CA SER A 26 -1.73 0.66 0.76
C SER A 26 -1.55 1.41 2.09
N LEU A 27 -2.61 1.55 2.88
CA LEU A 27 -2.56 2.21 4.19
C LEU A 27 -1.68 1.47 5.19
N TYR A 28 -1.74 0.13 5.23
CA TYR A 28 -0.87 -0.66 6.12
C TYR A 28 0.60 -0.47 5.80
N LEU A 29 1.01 -0.54 4.52
CA LEU A 29 2.40 -0.32 4.15
C LEU A 29 2.84 1.12 4.43
N SER A 30 1.97 2.10 4.16
CA SER A 30 2.22 3.51 4.50
C SER A 30 2.44 3.69 6.00
N LEU A 31 1.59 3.07 6.83
CA LEU A 31 1.67 3.17 8.28
C LEU A 31 2.97 2.57 8.82
N ILE A 32 3.45 1.47 8.25
CA ILE A 32 4.75 0.87 8.64
C ILE A 32 5.89 1.88 8.42
N ILE A 33 5.97 2.47 7.24
CA ILE A 33 7.01 3.48 6.92
C ILE A 33 6.86 4.69 7.84
N LEU A 34 5.64 5.16 8.05
CA LEU A 34 5.32 6.30 8.91
C LEU A 34 5.82 6.08 10.34
N VAL A 35 5.51 4.92 10.93
CA VAL A 35 5.94 4.55 12.29
C VAL A 35 7.46 4.49 12.37
N CYS A 36 8.13 3.83 11.42
CA CYS A 36 9.60 3.76 11.41
C CYS A 36 10.24 5.15 11.28
N TYR A 37 9.70 6.00 10.42
CA TYR A 37 10.18 7.36 10.20
C TYR A 37 10.06 8.24 11.44
N TYR A 38 8.88 8.29 12.07
CA TYR A 38 8.67 9.08 13.27
C TYR A 38 9.43 8.52 14.48
N ALA A 39 9.56 7.19 14.61
CA ALA A 39 10.40 6.58 15.62
C ALA A 39 11.87 7.01 15.47
N PHE A 40 12.38 7.06 14.23
CA PHE A 40 13.72 7.55 13.95
C PHE A 40 13.89 9.04 14.27
N ILE A 41 12.97 9.90 13.83
CA ILE A 41 13.00 11.34 14.14
C ILE A 41 12.94 11.58 15.65
N ALA A 42 12.03 10.90 16.36
CA ALA A 42 11.96 10.99 17.80
C ALA A 42 13.28 10.57 18.45
N SER A 43 13.91 9.50 17.95
CA SER A 43 15.20 9.04 18.47
C SER A 43 16.33 10.04 18.25
N VAL A 44 16.33 10.77 17.13
CA VAL A 44 17.28 11.88 16.87
C VAL A 44 17.13 12.99 17.91
N GLY A 45 15.90 13.33 18.30
CA GLY A 45 15.63 14.39 19.28
C GLY A 45 15.89 13.99 20.74
N PHE A 46 15.49 12.78 21.13
CA PHE A 46 15.55 12.33 22.53
C PHE A 46 16.81 11.54 22.88
N PHE A 47 17.42 10.84 21.90
CA PHE A 47 18.55 9.92 22.14
C PHE A 47 19.73 10.17 21.18
N PRO A 48 20.24 11.41 21.06
CA PRO A 48 21.33 11.73 20.14
C PRO A 48 22.63 10.97 20.46
N GLU A 49 22.91 10.68 21.73
CA GLU A 49 24.10 9.93 22.15
C GLU A 49 24.08 8.48 21.63
N ILE A 50 22.91 7.85 21.62
CA ILE A 50 22.73 6.49 21.10
C ILE A 50 22.94 6.47 19.59
N LEU A 51 22.31 7.41 18.86
CA LEU A 51 22.44 7.49 17.41
C LEU A 51 23.85 7.94 16.98
N GLY A 52 24.54 8.71 17.81
CA GLY A 52 25.91 9.15 17.60
C GLY A 52 26.96 8.07 17.88
N TYR A 53 26.58 6.96 18.51
CA TYR A 53 27.51 5.87 18.83
C TYR A 53 28.17 5.34 17.56
N ARG A 54 29.50 5.44 17.52
CA ARG A 54 30.31 5.03 16.36
C ARG A 54 30.61 3.55 16.42
N LEU A 55 30.45 2.86 15.29
CA LEU A 55 30.88 1.48 15.16
C LEU A 55 32.37 1.44 14.80
N GLY A 56 33.17 1.19 15.83
CA GLY A 56 34.63 1.04 15.71
C GLY A 56 35.34 2.36 15.37
N PRO A 57 36.54 2.30 14.78
CA PRO A 57 37.32 3.48 14.42
C PRO A 57 36.77 4.24 13.18
N SER A 58 35.64 3.81 12.63
CA SER A 58 35.04 4.40 11.43
C SER A 58 34.16 5.61 11.74
N ALA A 59 33.82 6.38 10.71
CA ALA A 59 32.85 7.48 10.82
C ALA A 59 31.38 7.00 10.83
N ILE A 60 31.13 5.69 10.74
CA ILE A 60 29.77 5.13 10.69
C ILE A 60 29.18 5.10 12.10
N SER A 61 28.06 5.79 12.28
CA SER A 61 27.28 5.77 13.52
C SER A 61 26.07 4.86 13.44
N LEU A 62 25.49 4.49 14.58
CA LEU A 62 24.21 3.78 14.66
C LEU A 62 23.10 4.51 13.91
N GLY A 63 23.07 5.84 13.97
CA GLY A 63 22.11 6.66 13.23
C GLY A 63 22.22 6.50 11.71
N ILE A 64 23.44 6.40 11.17
CA ILE A 64 23.65 6.14 9.74
C ILE A 64 23.11 4.76 9.35
N ILE A 65 23.39 3.74 10.16
CA ILE A 65 22.92 2.37 9.91
C ILE A 65 21.39 2.30 9.94
N LEU A 66 20.76 2.92 10.94
CA LEU A 66 19.30 2.99 11.06
C LEU A 66 18.66 3.77 9.90
N GLY A 67 19.26 4.89 9.49
CA GLY A 67 18.80 5.66 8.34
C GLY A 67 18.83 4.85 7.04
N VAL A 68 19.95 4.16 6.77
CA VAL A 68 20.09 3.26 5.61
C VAL A 68 19.06 2.13 5.68
N PHE A 69 18.85 1.55 6.86
CA PHE A 69 17.83 0.53 7.05
C PHE A 69 16.42 1.02 6.67
N ILE A 70 16.04 2.23 7.06
CA ILE A 70 14.73 2.81 6.71
C ILE A 70 14.62 3.06 5.19
N ILE A 71 15.69 3.49 4.53
CA ILE A 71 15.72 3.65 3.07
C ILE A 71 15.49 2.29 2.40
N VAL A 72 16.23 1.26 2.80
CA VAL A 72 16.07 -0.10 2.26
C VAL A 72 14.65 -0.62 2.51
N LEU A 73 14.13 -0.44 3.72
CA LEU A 73 12.75 -0.81 4.08
C LEU A 73 11.73 -0.12 3.15
N SER A 74 11.94 1.17 2.84
CA SER A 74 11.04 1.93 1.97
C SER A 74 11.05 1.40 0.53
N ILE A 75 12.25 1.09 0.00
CA ILE A 75 12.41 0.48 -1.33
C ILE A 75 11.74 -0.90 -1.37
N VAL A 76 12.00 -1.74 -0.36
CA VAL A 76 11.40 -3.08 -0.27
C VAL A 76 9.89 -2.99 -0.17
N SER A 77 9.36 -2.13 0.70
CA SER A 77 7.91 -1.91 0.84
C SER A 77 7.26 -1.48 -0.48
N THR A 78 7.92 -0.57 -1.20
CA THR A 78 7.46 -0.13 -2.53
C THR A 78 7.48 -1.29 -3.54
N GLY A 79 8.55 -2.09 -3.58
CA GLY A 79 8.66 -3.26 -4.44
C GLY A 79 7.64 -4.34 -4.12
N VAL A 80 7.43 -4.64 -2.83
CA VAL A 80 6.41 -5.60 -2.38
C VAL A 80 5.02 -5.13 -2.80
N TYR A 81 4.72 -3.84 -2.59
CA TYR A 81 3.45 -3.28 -3.00
C TYR A 81 3.23 -3.39 -4.51
N THR A 82 4.21 -2.99 -5.33
CA THR A 82 4.06 -3.00 -6.80
C THR A 82 3.97 -4.42 -7.33
N LEU A 83 4.77 -5.37 -6.83
CA LEU A 83 4.67 -6.77 -7.24
C LEU A 83 3.31 -7.38 -6.87
N PHE A 84 2.80 -7.08 -5.68
CA PHE A 84 1.48 -7.55 -5.25
C PHE A 84 0.37 -6.89 -6.09
N ALA A 85 0.46 -5.59 -6.35
CA ALA A 85 -0.50 -4.85 -7.16
C ALA A 85 -0.56 -5.37 -8.59
N ASN A 86 0.60 -5.53 -9.23
CA ASN A 86 0.71 -5.98 -10.61
C ASN A 86 0.14 -7.40 -10.81
N LYS A 87 0.26 -8.27 -9.80
CA LYS A 87 -0.22 -9.66 -9.90
C LYS A 87 -1.68 -9.84 -9.48
N TYR A 88 -2.07 -9.22 -8.37
CA TYR A 88 -3.36 -9.47 -7.73
C TYR A 88 -4.37 -8.37 -8.05
N PHE A 89 -3.99 -7.10 -7.85
CA PHE A 89 -4.93 -6.00 -8.03
C PHE A 89 -5.25 -5.74 -9.50
N ASP A 90 -4.28 -5.78 -10.40
CA ASP A 90 -4.53 -5.49 -11.82
C ASP A 90 -5.48 -6.51 -12.46
N LYS A 91 -5.30 -7.80 -12.13
CA LYS A 91 -6.19 -8.86 -12.62
C LYS A 91 -7.61 -8.69 -12.06
N GLU A 92 -7.75 -8.56 -10.75
CA GLU A 92 -9.06 -8.40 -10.11
C GLU A 92 -9.75 -7.12 -10.57
N GLN A 93 -9.00 -6.03 -10.76
CA GLN A 93 -9.51 -4.75 -11.26
C GLN A 93 -10.06 -4.89 -12.67
N ALA A 94 -9.35 -5.59 -13.57
CA ALA A 94 -9.82 -5.83 -14.93
C ALA A 94 -11.13 -6.62 -14.95
N GLU A 95 -11.22 -7.70 -14.16
CA GLU A 95 -12.43 -8.52 -14.07
C GLU A 95 -13.64 -7.74 -13.51
N VAL A 96 -13.43 -6.98 -12.42
CA VAL A 96 -14.50 -6.16 -11.82
C VAL A 96 -14.98 -5.07 -12.79
N LEU A 97 -14.06 -4.45 -13.53
CA LEU A 97 -14.39 -3.38 -14.47
C LEU A 97 -15.17 -3.93 -15.69
N GLU A 98 -14.80 -5.11 -16.19
CA GLU A 98 -15.54 -5.80 -17.26
C GLU A 98 -16.97 -6.15 -16.82
N GLU A 99 -17.15 -6.64 -15.59
CA GLU A 99 -18.47 -6.93 -15.04
C GLU A 99 -19.32 -5.65 -14.89
N MET A 100 -18.72 -4.56 -14.43
CA MET A 100 -19.40 -3.26 -14.31
C MET A 100 -19.86 -2.72 -15.66
N ASP A 101 -19.05 -2.88 -16.72
CA ASP A 101 -19.44 -2.46 -18.07
C ASP A 101 -20.57 -3.35 -18.65
N ARG A 102 -20.46 -4.67 -18.47
CA ARG A 102 -21.47 -5.64 -18.94
C ARG A 102 -22.86 -5.37 -18.38
N VAL A 103 -22.96 -4.97 -17.10
CA VAL A 103 -24.25 -4.64 -16.47
C VAL A 103 -24.66 -3.17 -16.64
N GLY A 104 -23.88 -2.38 -17.37
CA GLY A 104 -24.14 -0.95 -17.63
C GLY A 104 -23.97 -0.05 -16.40
N LEU A 105 -23.35 -0.54 -15.33
CA LEU A 105 -23.10 0.22 -14.09
C LEU A 105 -22.16 1.40 -14.33
N VAL A 106 -21.18 1.27 -15.23
CA VAL A 106 -20.24 2.36 -15.57
C VAL A 106 -20.99 3.59 -16.10
N LYS A 107 -21.96 3.37 -17.00
CA LYS A 107 -22.76 4.45 -17.60
C LYS A 107 -23.66 5.13 -16.57
N GLU A 108 -24.23 4.35 -15.65
CA GLU A 108 -25.05 4.88 -14.53
C GLU A 108 -24.22 5.80 -13.62
N MET A 109 -23.03 5.35 -13.21
CA MET A 109 -22.14 6.15 -12.35
C MET A 109 -21.58 7.42 -13.03
N GLN A 110 -21.49 7.44 -14.36
CA GLN A 110 -21.09 8.62 -15.13
C GLN A 110 -22.23 9.64 -15.28
N ASN A 111 -23.48 9.17 -15.30
CA ASN A 111 -24.68 10.00 -15.44
C ASN A 111 -25.17 10.59 -14.11
N GLU A 112 -24.68 10.10 -12.95
CA GLU A 112 -24.97 10.64 -11.62
C GLU A 112 -24.13 11.87 -11.24
N LYS A 113 -23.26 12.38 -12.14
CA LYS A 113 -22.50 13.63 -11.96
C LYS A 113 -23.12 14.77 -12.77
#